data_AF-A0A081SE49-F1
#
_entry.id   AF-A0A081SE49-F1
#
_cell.length_a   1.000
_cell.length_b   1.000
_cell.length_c   1.000
_cell.angle_alpha   90.00
_cell.angle_beta   90.00
_cell.angle_gamma   90.00
#
_symmetry.space_group_name_H-M   'P 1'
#
loop_
_entity.id
_entity.type
_entity.pdbx_description
1 polymer ?
#
loop_
_entity_poly.entity_id
_entity_poly.type
_entity_poly.pdbx_seq_one_letter_code
_entity_poly.pdbx_strand_id
1 'polypeptide(L)'
;MKIFSVKNRVQNANVAKQAVILSTVMLVALSIQACGSSKPPVAVPVPRDETVKNSPKPNSAKTVAPKSVITPEINYRESAKQAFIRGDYKQALSLYKKHKEKTGDASVDADIDECSQKLAAESDQLCKDGIKLYLSENYDDALKHFKKALDLNESNQLASEYHKRTVDKLKALKKLDGDSEDNR
;
A
#
# COMPACT_ATOMS: atom_id res chain seq x y z
N MET A 1 -40.46 -40.71 -25.13
CA MET A 1 -40.23 -39.63 -24.14
C MET A 1 -38.81 -39.12 -24.30
N LYS A 2 -38.64 -37.93 -24.90
CA LYS A 2 -37.34 -37.26 -25.09
C LYS A 2 -37.45 -35.89 -24.43
N ILE A 3 -36.87 -35.73 -23.23
CA ILE A 3 -36.72 -34.43 -22.58
C ILE A 3 -35.29 -34.33 -22.09
N PHE A 4 -34.37 -33.99 -22.99
CA PHE A 4 -33.05 -33.52 -22.63
C PHE A 4 -32.67 -32.38 -23.59
N SER A 5 -32.01 -31.37 -23.02
CA SER A 5 -31.19 -30.40 -23.75
C SER A 5 -31.86 -29.12 -24.27
N VAL A 6 -32.31 -28.25 -23.35
CA VAL A 6 -32.48 -26.81 -23.63
C VAL A 6 -31.60 -25.92 -22.73
N LYS A 7 -31.14 -26.43 -21.57
CA LYS A 7 -30.35 -25.62 -20.61
C LYS A 7 -28.88 -25.37 -21.00
N ASN A 8 -28.35 -26.01 -22.06
CA ASN A 8 -26.93 -25.89 -22.41
C ASN A 8 -26.60 -24.80 -23.46
N ARG A 9 -27.59 -24.04 -23.96
CA ARG A 9 -27.34 -22.97 -24.95
C ARG A 9 -27.07 -21.59 -24.34
N VAL A 10 -27.43 -21.35 -23.08
CA VAL A 10 -27.32 -20.00 -22.48
C VAL A 10 -25.90 -19.71 -21.97
N GLN A 11 -25.12 -20.72 -21.57
CA GLN A 11 -23.75 -20.49 -21.10
C GLN A 11 -22.75 -20.18 -22.22
N ASN A 12 -23.04 -20.54 -23.47
CA ASN A 12 -22.07 -20.39 -24.56
C ASN A 12 -22.09 -19.00 -25.22
N ALA A 13 -23.08 -18.15 -24.93
CA ALA A 13 -23.20 -16.81 -25.53
C ALA A 13 -22.37 -15.73 -24.81
N ASN A 14 -21.99 -15.94 -23.54
CA ASN A 14 -21.24 -14.94 -22.76
C ASN A 14 -19.72 -15.01 -22.97
N VAL A 15 -19.19 -16.18 -23.35
CA VAL A 15 -17.74 -16.33 -23.60
C VAL A 15 -17.32 -15.62 -24.89
N ALA A 16 -18.19 -15.60 -25.91
CA ALA A 16 -17.90 -14.95 -27.19
C ALA A 16 -17.81 -13.42 -27.12
N LYS A 17 -18.47 -12.77 -26.16
CA LYS A 17 -18.43 -11.30 -26.02
C LYS A 17 -17.19 -10.78 -25.29
N GLN A 18 -16.55 -11.59 -24.44
CA GLN A 18 -15.30 -11.18 -23.78
C GLN A 18 -14.06 -11.32 -24.66
N ALA A 19 -14.09 -12.19 -25.68
CA ALA A 19 -12.96 -12.38 -26.60
C ALA A 19 -12.73 -11.18 -27.54
N VAL A 20 -13.75 -10.36 -27.82
CA VAL A 20 -13.62 -9.22 -28.75
C VAL A 20 -12.97 -8.00 -28.10
N ILE A 21 -13.04 -7.86 -26.77
CA ILE A 21 -12.49 -6.69 -26.05
C ILE A 21 -10.97 -6.81 -25.83
N LEU A 22 -10.42 -8.03 -25.83
CA LEU A 22 -8.99 -8.28 -25.61
C LEU A 22 -8.11 -8.03 -26.84
N SER A 23 -8.68 -7.93 -28.05
CA SER A 23 -7.90 -7.75 -29.29
C SER A 23 -7.55 -6.27 -29.57
N THR A 24 -8.37 -5.32 -29.10
CA THR A 24 -8.20 -3.89 -29.42
C THR A 24 -7.26 -3.13 -28.48
N VAL A 25 -6.88 -3.69 -27.32
CA VAL A 25 -5.96 -3.03 -26.37
C VAL A 25 -4.48 -3.36 -26.66
N MET A 26 -4.20 -4.38 -27.47
CA MET A 26 -2.84 -4.82 -27.81
C MET A 26 -2.14 -4.00 -28.92
N LEU A 27 -2.78 -2.96 -29.46
CA LEU A 27 -2.25 -2.19 -30.61
C LEU A 27 -1.68 -0.81 -30.27
N VAL A 28 -1.57 -0.44 -28.99
CA VAL A 28 -0.98 0.84 -28.55
C VAL A 28 0.40 0.68 -27.87
N ALA A 29 0.91 -0.56 -27.74
CA ALA A 29 2.15 -0.85 -27.01
C ALA A 29 3.38 -1.10 -27.90
N LEU A 30 3.51 -0.41 -29.04
CA LEU A 30 4.68 -0.57 -29.91
C LEU A 30 5.13 0.76 -30.53
N SER A 31 5.68 1.69 -29.74
CA SER A 31 6.38 2.88 -30.29
C SER A 31 7.31 3.63 -29.33
N ILE A 32 7.84 3.04 -28.26
CA ILE A 32 8.87 3.74 -27.46
C ILE A 32 10.06 2.82 -27.18
N GLN A 33 10.85 2.59 -28.22
CA GLN A 33 12.23 2.17 -28.05
C GLN A 33 13.09 2.79 -29.15
N ALA A 34 13.66 3.94 -28.84
CA ALA A 34 14.77 4.50 -29.61
C ALA A 34 15.65 5.39 -28.71
N CYS A 35 16.87 4.90 -28.51
CA CYS A 35 18.14 5.62 -28.38
C CYS A 35 18.31 6.72 -27.31
N GLY A 36 19.37 6.57 -26.51
CA GLY A 36 20.03 7.76 -25.96
C GLY A 36 21.06 7.51 -24.86
N SER A 37 22.18 6.91 -25.24
CA SER A 37 23.54 7.24 -24.78
C SER A 37 23.76 7.70 -23.33
N SER A 38 24.33 6.79 -22.55
CA SER A 38 25.08 7.06 -21.33
C SER A 38 26.18 8.12 -21.59
N LYS A 39 26.04 9.28 -20.94
CA LYS A 39 27.17 10.17 -20.66
C LYS A 39 27.62 9.92 -19.21
N PRO A 40 28.93 9.73 -18.94
CA PRO A 40 29.43 9.72 -17.57
C PRO A 40 29.29 11.13 -16.95
N PRO A 41 29.05 11.22 -15.63
CA PRO A 41 28.94 12.51 -14.94
C PRO A 41 30.30 13.22 -14.95
N VAL A 42 30.33 14.40 -15.56
CA VAL A 42 31.46 15.34 -15.46
C VAL A 42 31.47 15.89 -14.04
N ALA A 43 32.57 15.67 -13.33
CA ALA A 43 32.82 16.27 -12.03
C ALA A 43 32.87 17.80 -12.19
N VAL A 44 31.88 18.49 -11.61
CA VAL A 44 31.88 19.94 -11.50
C VAL A 44 32.68 20.32 -10.25
N PRO A 45 33.72 21.16 -10.35
CA PRO A 45 34.41 21.69 -9.19
C PRO A 45 33.47 22.62 -8.42
N VAL A 46 33.29 22.34 -7.13
CA VAL A 46 32.55 23.19 -6.20
C VAL A 46 33.41 24.44 -5.91
N PRO A 47 32.97 25.65 -6.27
CA PRO A 47 33.60 26.86 -5.76
C PRO A 47 33.34 26.95 -4.26
N ARG A 48 34.42 26.90 -3.47
CA ARG A 48 34.45 27.43 -2.11
C ARG A 48 34.45 28.94 -2.23
N ASP A 49 33.33 29.58 -1.89
CA ASP A 49 33.28 31.02 -1.75
C ASP A 49 32.48 31.41 -0.49
N GLU A 50 33.27 31.89 0.47
CA GLU A 50 33.03 33.02 1.37
C GLU A 50 31.71 33.12 2.16
N THR A 51 31.87 32.85 3.46
CA THR A 51 31.42 33.72 4.57
C THR A 51 30.41 34.83 4.25
N VAL A 52 29.12 34.52 4.32
CA VAL A 52 28.08 35.53 4.57
C VAL A 52 27.73 35.54 6.06
N LYS A 53 28.44 36.39 6.81
CA LYS A 53 27.96 36.94 8.08
C LYS A 53 26.72 37.80 7.78
N ASN A 54 25.52 37.25 7.93
CA ASN A 54 24.31 38.05 8.07
C ASN A 54 23.67 37.75 9.42
N SER A 55 24.01 38.61 10.38
CA SER A 55 23.34 38.73 11.68
C SER A 55 21.88 39.16 11.47
N PRO A 56 20.88 38.40 11.95
CA PRO A 56 19.52 38.89 11.98
C PRO A 56 19.38 39.96 13.07
N LYS A 57 19.05 41.18 12.64
CA LYS A 57 18.56 42.28 13.49
C LYS A 57 17.33 41.80 14.30
N PRO A 58 17.25 42.04 15.61
CA PRO A 58 16.02 41.84 16.37
C PRO A 58 15.05 42.97 16.01
N ASN A 59 14.18 42.74 15.03
CA ASN A 59 13.03 43.62 14.82
C ASN A 59 11.98 43.31 15.89
N SER A 60 11.92 44.20 16.89
CA SER A 60 10.88 44.33 17.89
C SER A 60 9.53 44.61 17.25
N ALA A 61 8.90 43.58 16.70
CA ALA A 61 7.52 43.62 16.25
C ALA A 61 6.59 43.48 17.47
N LYS A 62 6.08 44.64 17.90
CA LYS A 62 4.91 44.89 18.73
C LYS A 62 3.97 43.70 18.86
N THR A 63 4.00 43.07 20.04
CA THR A 63 3.10 42.01 20.49
C THR A 63 1.67 42.53 20.54
N VAL A 64 0.93 42.40 19.43
CA VAL A 64 -0.54 42.39 19.48
C VAL A 64 -0.90 40.97 19.85
N ALA A 65 -1.17 40.72 21.13
CA ALA A 65 -1.61 39.41 21.59
C ALA A 65 -2.94 39.06 20.91
N PRO A 66 -3.01 38.05 20.01
CA PRO A 66 -4.30 37.49 19.69
C PRO A 66 -4.74 36.75 20.95
N LYS A 67 -5.82 37.22 21.59
CA LYS A 67 -6.64 36.38 22.47
C LYS A 67 -7.26 35.29 21.60
N SER A 68 -6.45 34.33 21.19
CA SER A 68 -6.88 33.05 20.66
C SER A 68 -7.53 32.34 21.83
N VAL A 69 -8.85 32.23 21.76
CA VAL A 69 -9.62 31.31 22.58
C VAL A 69 -9.10 29.93 22.23
N ILE A 70 -8.14 29.44 23.01
CA ILE A 70 -7.64 28.07 22.95
C ILE A 70 -8.75 27.20 23.52
N THR A 71 -9.74 26.88 22.70
CA THR A 71 -10.34 25.56 22.84
C THR A 71 -9.18 24.57 22.56
N PRO A 72 -9.04 23.49 23.34
CA PRO A 72 -8.17 22.38 22.97
C PRO A 72 -8.83 21.67 21.77
N GLU A 73 -8.95 22.37 20.66
CA GLU A 73 -9.27 21.80 19.38
C GLU A 73 -8.06 20.95 19.03
N ILE A 74 -8.21 19.63 19.24
CA ILE A 74 -7.18 18.64 18.93
C ILE A 74 -6.74 18.90 17.49
N ASN A 75 -5.54 19.43 17.33
CA ASN A 75 -4.98 19.73 16.02
C ASN A 75 -4.58 18.39 15.38
N TYR A 76 -5.57 17.77 14.72
CA TYR A 76 -5.44 16.47 14.08
C TYR A 76 -4.27 16.43 13.11
N ARG A 77 -4.02 17.53 12.40
CA ARG A 77 -2.92 17.64 11.43
C ARG A 77 -1.55 17.57 12.11
N GLU A 78 -1.35 18.35 13.17
CA GLU A 78 -0.08 18.30 13.91
C GLU A 78 0.14 16.95 14.60
N SER A 79 -0.94 16.36 15.15
CA SER A 79 -0.87 15.00 15.72
C SER A 79 -0.54 13.94 14.66
N ALA A 80 -1.09 14.08 13.45
CA ALA A 80 -0.81 13.20 12.31
C ALA A 80 0.66 13.29 11.88
N LYS A 81 1.20 14.51 11.76
CA LYS A 81 2.64 14.73 11.46
C LYS A 81 3.53 14.06 12.49
N GLN A 82 3.20 14.17 13.78
CA GLN A 82 3.97 13.51 14.84
C GLN A 82 3.91 11.98 14.73
N ALA A 83 2.73 11.41 14.43
CA ALA A 83 2.61 9.98 14.17
C ALA A 83 3.43 9.54 12.94
N PHE A 84 3.40 10.34 11.87
CA PHE A 84 4.17 10.11 10.66
C PHE A 84 5.69 10.10 10.92
N ILE A 85 6.19 11.09 11.68
CA ILE A 85 7.60 11.17 12.08
C ILE A 85 8.03 9.95 12.90
N ARG A 86 7.12 9.40 13.72
CA ARG A 86 7.37 8.16 14.49
C ARG A 86 7.32 6.89 13.62
N GLY A 87 6.94 6.99 12.34
CA GLY A 87 6.71 5.85 11.46
C GLY A 87 5.40 5.11 11.70
N ASP A 88 4.49 5.65 12.52
CA ASP A 88 3.15 5.08 12.73
C ASP A 88 2.21 5.59 11.63
N TYR A 89 2.41 5.08 10.41
CA TYR A 89 1.69 5.53 9.23
C TYR A 89 0.19 5.20 9.29
N LYS A 90 -0.21 4.14 10.01
CA LYS A 90 -1.62 3.76 10.19
C LYS A 90 -2.33 4.79 11.05
N GLN A 91 -1.72 5.20 12.17
CA GLN A 91 -2.24 6.28 13.00
C GLN A 91 -2.24 7.62 12.26
N ALA A 92 -1.14 7.95 11.57
CA ALA A 92 -1.03 9.19 10.80
C ALA A 92 -2.14 9.30 9.74
N LEU A 93 -2.36 8.24 8.94
CA LEU A 93 -3.40 8.18 7.92
C LEU A 93 -4.80 8.41 8.51
N SER A 94 -5.09 7.78 9.66
CA SER A 94 -6.36 7.96 10.36
C SER A 94 -6.58 9.41 10.81
N LEU A 95 -5.54 10.04 11.37
CA LEU A 95 -5.59 11.42 11.84
C LEU A 95 -5.72 12.42 10.69
N TYR A 96 -5.01 12.22 9.57
CA TYR A 96 -5.14 13.07 8.39
C TYR A 96 -6.54 12.96 7.76
N LYS A 97 -7.09 11.75 7.62
CA LYS A 97 -8.46 11.55 7.13
C LYS A 97 -9.48 12.25 8.02
N LYS A 98 -9.33 12.14 9.34
CA LYS A 98 -10.19 12.84 10.31
C LYS A 98 -10.06 14.36 10.21
N HIS A 99 -8.84 14.87 9.99
CA HIS A 99 -8.62 16.30 9.75
C HIS A 99 -9.34 16.77 8.48
N LYS A 100 -9.21 16.03 7.38
CA LYS A 100 -9.88 16.32 6.10
C LYS A 100 -11.40 16.32 6.25
N GLU A 101 -11.96 15.35 6.96
CA GLU A 101 -13.41 15.26 7.22
C GLU A 101 -13.93 16.48 8.00
N LYS A 102 -13.16 16.97 8.98
CA LYS A 102 -13.57 18.10 9.84
C LYS A 102 -13.40 19.46 9.19
N THR A 103 -12.33 19.64 8.41
CA THR A 103 -11.94 20.96 7.88
C THR A 103 -12.24 21.13 6.39
N GLY A 104 -12.40 20.03 5.65
CA GLY A 104 -12.45 20.04 4.20
C GLY A 104 -11.11 20.39 3.55
N ASP A 105 -10.01 20.44 4.31
CA ASP A 105 -8.70 20.81 3.79
C ASP A 105 -8.17 19.74 2.82
N ALA A 106 -8.04 20.11 1.55
CA ALA A 106 -7.45 19.24 0.53
C ALA A 106 -5.91 19.22 0.58
N SER A 107 -5.27 20.12 1.35
CA SER A 107 -3.80 20.17 1.45
C SER A 107 -3.18 18.93 2.08
N VAL A 108 -3.97 18.15 2.83
CA VAL A 108 -3.53 16.87 3.43
C VAL A 108 -3.65 15.68 2.49
N ASP A 109 -4.11 15.86 1.24
CA ASP A 109 -4.25 14.74 0.30
C ASP A 109 -2.91 14.12 -0.08
N ALA A 110 -1.88 14.97 -0.28
CA ALA A 110 -0.52 14.49 -0.50
C ALA A 110 0.01 13.70 0.71
N ASP A 111 -0.29 14.15 1.93
CA ASP A 111 0.12 13.47 3.17
C ASP A 111 -0.59 12.10 3.33
N ILE A 112 -1.87 12.03 2.97
CA ILE A 112 -2.67 10.78 2.96
C ILE A 112 -2.09 9.81 1.94
N ASP A 113 -1.81 10.27 0.72
CA ASP A 113 -1.25 9.43 -0.36
C ASP A 113 0.14 8.91 0.02
N GLU A 114 0.98 9.74 0.63
CA GLU A 114 2.30 9.32 1.11
C GLU A 114 2.18 8.25 2.21
N CYS A 115 1.31 8.44 3.20
CA CYS A 115 1.05 7.42 4.24
C CYS A 115 0.58 6.10 3.62
N SER A 116 -0.34 6.16 2.65
CA SER A 116 -0.86 4.98 1.95
C SER A 116 0.23 4.27 1.15
N GLN A 117 1.12 4.99 0.47
CA GLN A 117 2.26 4.41 -0.23
C GLN A 117 3.25 3.71 0.72
N LYS A 118 3.53 4.30 1.89
CA LYS A 118 4.40 3.69 2.90
C LYS A 118 3.80 2.39 3.44
N LEU A 119 2.52 2.38 3.77
CA LEU A 119 1.80 1.18 4.22
C LEU A 119 1.76 0.09 3.15
N ALA A 120 1.55 0.47 1.88
CA ALA A 120 1.58 -0.46 0.76
C ALA A 120 2.97 -1.10 0.59
N ALA A 121 4.04 -0.30 0.65
CA ALA A 121 5.40 -0.81 0.57
C ALA A 121 5.76 -1.76 1.73
N GLU A 122 5.31 -1.44 2.95
CA GLU A 122 5.50 -2.32 4.12
C GLU A 122 4.69 -3.62 3.99
N SER A 123 3.44 -3.52 3.52
CA SER A 123 2.60 -4.68 3.19
C SER A 123 3.28 -5.60 2.16
N ASP A 124 3.84 -5.03 1.10
CA ASP A 124 4.54 -5.80 0.07
C ASP A 124 5.78 -6.50 0.61
N GLN A 125 6.52 -5.84 1.51
CA GLN A 125 7.67 -6.45 2.16
C GLN A 125 7.26 -7.63 3.05
N LEU A 126 6.24 -7.44 3.89
CA LEU A 126 5.66 -8.52 4.71
C LEU A 126 5.16 -9.68 3.85
N CYS A 127 4.55 -9.39 2.70
CA CYS A 127 4.13 -10.42 1.75
C CYS A 127 5.33 -11.21 1.20
N LYS A 128 6.41 -10.54 0.79
CA LYS A 128 7.63 -11.20 0.30
C LYS A 128 8.24 -12.12 1.36
N ASP A 129 8.28 -11.68 2.61
CA ASP A 129 8.81 -12.49 3.71
C ASP A 129 7.89 -13.66 4.06
N GLY A 130 6.57 -13.47 4.00
CA GLY A 130 5.60 -14.55 4.09
C GLY A 130 5.76 -15.60 2.98
N ILE A 131 6.04 -15.18 1.74
CA ILE A 131 6.30 -16.10 0.62
C ILE A 131 7.54 -16.95 0.89
N LYS A 132 8.63 -16.37 1.41
CA LYS A 132 9.84 -17.14 1.77
C LYS A 132 9.50 -18.22 2.80
N LEU A 133 8.77 -17.85 3.86
CA LEU A 133 8.33 -18.80 4.89
C LEU A 133 7.43 -19.90 4.34
N TYR A 134 6.50 -19.54 3.45
CA TYR A 134 5.62 -20.49 2.77
C TYR A 134 6.42 -21.51 1.95
N LEU A 135 7.45 -21.05 1.23
CA LEU A 135 8.34 -21.91 0.43
C LEU A 135 9.23 -22.80 1.31
N SER A 136 9.54 -22.36 2.53
CA SER A 136 10.22 -23.17 3.55
C SER A 136 9.26 -24.07 4.36
N GLU A 137 8.00 -24.20 3.93
CA GLU A 137 6.94 -24.98 4.60
C GLU A 137 6.60 -24.54 6.03
N ASN A 138 7.07 -23.36 6.46
CA ASN A 138 6.75 -22.75 7.75
C ASN A 138 5.40 -22.01 7.67
N TYR A 139 4.31 -22.77 7.50
CA TYR A 139 3.00 -22.22 7.17
C TYR A 139 2.38 -21.36 8.28
N ASP A 140 2.60 -21.68 9.55
CA ASP A 140 2.07 -20.87 10.67
C ASP A 140 2.65 -19.46 10.70
N ASP A 141 3.97 -19.32 10.49
CA ASP A 141 4.63 -18.02 10.46
C ASP A 141 4.34 -17.27 9.14
N ALA A 142 4.31 -17.99 8.01
CA ALA A 142 3.87 -17.42 6.75
C ALA A 142 2.47 -16.79 6.87
N LEU A 143 1.54 -17.48 7.54
CA LEU A 143 0.18 -16.98 7.77
C LEU A 143 0.16 -15.69 8.59
N LYS A 144 1.00 -15.58 9.63
CA LYS A 144 1.14 -14.34 10.43
C LYS A 144 1.62 -13.18 9.57
N HIS A 145 2.59 -13.41 8.70
CA HIS A 145 3.10 -12.38 7.78
C HIS A 145 2.05 -11.91 6.78
N PHE A 146 1.31 -12.83 6.15
CA PHE A 146 0.24 -12.44 5.22
C PHE A 146 -0.90 -11.69 5.91
N LYS A 147 -1.27 -12.07 7.14
CA LYS A 147 -2.27 -11.33 7.93
C LYS A 147 -1.83 -9.90 8.22
N LYS A 148 -0.57 -9.71 8.63
CA LYS A 148 -0.03 -8.36 8.86
C LYS A 148 0.01 -7.55 7.57
N ALA A 149 0.42 -8.17 6.45
CA ALA A 149 0.41 -7.49 5.16
C ALA A 149 -0.99 -6.98 4.79
N LEU A 150 -2.03 -7.80 4.99
CA LEU A 150 -3.42 -7.43 4.71
C LEU A 150 -3.99 -6.40 5.69
N ASP A 151 -3.53 -6.38 6.95
CA ASP A 151 -3.92 -5.35 7.94
C ASP A 151 -3.34 -3.95 7.60
N LEU A 152 -2.19 -3.90 6.92
CA LEU A 152 -1.62 -2.65 6.43
C LEU A 152 -2.22 -2.22 5.08
N ASN A 153 -2.47 -3.19 4.19
CA ASN A 153 -3.08 -2.96 2.89
C ASN A 153 -4.02 -4.12 2.51
N GLU A 154 -5.31 -3.91 2.75
CA GLU A 154 -6.37 -4.88 2.45
C GLU A 154 -6.48 -5.19 0.95
N SER A 155 -6.01 -4.27 0.08
CA SER A 155 -6.03 -4.45 -1.38
C SER A 155 -4.83 -5.24 -1.93
N ASN A 156 -3.92 -5.72 -1.06
CA ASN A 156 -2.77 -6.51 -1.49
C ASN A 156 -3.22 -7.90 -1.99
N GLN A 157 -3.45 -8.01 -3.30
CA GLN A 157 -3.95 -9.22 -3.95
C GLN A 157 -3.02 -10.41 -3.75
N LEU A 158 -1.70 -10.17 -3.80
CA LEU A 158 -0.70 -11.22 -3.63
C LEU A 158 -0.74 -11.80 -2.21
N ALA A 159 -0.78 -10.93 -1.19
CA ALA A 159 -0.90 -11.37 0.20
C ALA A 159 -2.22 -12.13 0.45
N SER A 160 -3.33 -11.69 -0.15
CA SER A 160 -4.63 -12.34 -0.04
C SER A 160 -4.63 -13.76 -0.63
N GLU A 161 -4.05 -13.91 -1.82
CA GLU A 161 -3.93 -15.21 -2.48
C GLU A 161 -3.08 -16.18 -1.67
N TYR A 162 -1.88 -15.75 -1.24
CA TYR A 162 -1.00 -16.60 -0.45
C TYR A 162 -1.56 -16.89 0.95
N HIS A 163 -2.26 -15.95 1.57
CA HIS A 163 -2.99 -16.20 2.81
C HIS A 163 -3.96 -17.38 2.65
N LYS A 164 -4.79 -17.35 1.59
CA LYS A 164 -5.75 -18.43 1.31
C LYS A 164 -5.05 -19.78 1.10
N ARG A 165 -4.02 -19.82 0.24
CA ARG A 165 -3.23 -21.04 -0.01
C ARG A 165 -2.63 -21.62 1.28
N THR A 166 -2.12 -20.74 2.14
CA THR A 166 -1.52 -21.13 3.44
C THR A 166 -2.56 -21.73 4.38
N VAL A 167 -3.76 -21.14 4.46
CA VAL A 167 -4.87 -21.67 5.28
C VAL A 167 -5.29 -23.06 4.78
N ASP A 168 -5.45 -23.24 3.47
CA ASP A 168 -5.84 -24.51 2.87
C ASP A 168 -4.79 -25.60 3.17
N LYS A 169 -3.50 -25.26 3.08
CA LYS A 169 -2.40 -26.17 3.39
C LYS A 169 -2.37 -26.58 4.87
N LEU A 170 -2.50 -25.63 5.79
CA LEU A 170 -2.59 -25.91 7.23
C LEU A 170 -3.79 -26.80 7.56
N LYS A 171 -4.93 -26.57 6.92
CA LYS A 171 -6.12 -27.40 7.08
C LYS A 171 -5.90 -28.83 6.58
N ALA A 172 -5.20 -29.00 5.46
CA ALA A 172 -4.85 -30.32 4.94
C ALA A 172 -3.91 -31.07 5.88
N LEU A 173 -2.87 -30.41 6.40
CA LEU A 173 -1.93 -31.00 7.36
C LEU A 173 -2.64 -31.49 8.63
N LYS A 174 -3.51 -30.67 9.21
CA LYS A 174 -4.28 -31.05 10.41
C LYS A 174 -5.17 -32.28 10.21
N LYS A 175 -5.68 -32.51 9.00
CA LYS A 175 -6.47 -33.71 8.69
C LYS A 175 -5.60 -34.96 8.67
N LEU A 176 -4.40 -34.86 8.09
CA LEU A 176 -3.45 -35.97 8.03
C LEU A 176 -2.99 -36.40 9.42
N ASP A 177 -2.81 -35.44 10.34
CA ASP A 177 -2.42 -35.74 11.71
C ASP A 177 -3.58 -36.38 12.50
N GLY A 178 -4.82 -35.91 12.31
CA GLY A 178 -6.01 -36.37 13.04
C GLY A 178 -6.49 -37.78 12.68
N ASP A 179 -6.31 -38.21 11.42
CA ASP A 179 -6.73 -39.55 10.97
C ASP A 179 -5.81 -40.68 11.48
N SER A 180 -4.72 -40.35 12.20
CA SER A 180 -3.76 -41.32 12.71
C SER A 180 -4.13 -41.93 14.07
N GLU A 181 -5.11 -41.39 14.79
CA GLU A 181 -5.45 -41.84 16.16
C GLU A 181 -6.60 -42.87 16.24
N ASP A 182 -7.46 -42.99 15.22
CA ASP A 182 -8.65 -43.87 15.27
C ASP A 182 -8.42 -45.32 14.78
N ASN A 183 -7.17 -45.75 14.58
CA ASN A 183 -6.84 -47.09 14.09
C ASN A 183 -6.02 -47.95 15.08
N ARG A 184 -6.29 -47.81 16.38
CA ARG A 184 -5.70 -48.64 17.45
C ARG A 184 -6.76 -49.31 18.31
#